data_AF-A0AAJ2KZT5-F1
#
_entry.id   AF-A0AAJ2KZT5-F1
#
_cell.length_a   1.000
_cell.length_b   1.000
_cell.length_c   1.000
_cell.angle_alpha   90.00
_cell.angle_beta   90.00
_cell.angle_gamma   90.00
#
_symmetry.space_group_name_H-M   'P 1'
#
loop_
_entity.id
_entity.type
_entity.pdbx_description
1 polymer ?
#
loop_
_entity_poly.entity_id
_entity_poly.type
_entity_poly.pdbx_seq_one_letter_code
_entity_poly.pdbx_strand_id
1 'polypeptide(L)'
;MSAYKKEVWFTIIMSALFLVSGHMGLIFSLFPVDGMLFGFPIMYIVPILVGWFGVLILTIIAGKMGNHIDQAIEDENAQNQSAQSSEKGAS
;
A
#
# COMPACT_ATOMS: atom_id res chain seq x y z
N MET A 1 13.91 -7.76 10.48
CA MET A 1 12.73 -8.58 10.11
C MET A 1 13.03 -9.18 8.76
N SER A 2 12.83 -10.49 8.56
CA SER A 2 13.00 -11.11 7.24
C SER A 2 12.18 -10.35 6.20
N ALA A 3 12.68 -10.26 4.97
CA ALA A 3 12.00 -9.55 3.89
C ALA A 3 10.55 -10.04 3.70
N TYR A 4 10.30 -11.34 3.87
CA TYR A 4 8.95 -11.94 3.91
C TYR A 4 8.01 -11.34 4.96
N LYS A 5 8.49 -11.07 6.18
CA LYS A 5 7.65 -10.46 7.22
C LYS A 5 7.27 -9.02 6.85
N LYS A 6 8.12 -8.32 6.09
CA LYS A 6 7.83 -6.97 5.59
C LYS A 6 6.76 -7.01 4.49
N GLU A 7 6.82 -7.99 3.59
CA GLU A 7 5.83 -8.18 2.53
C GLU A 7 4.41 -8.36 3.08
N VAL A 8 4.26 -9.21 4.11
CA VAL A 8 2.95 -9.46 4.75
C VAL A 8 2.39 -8.18 5.37
N TRP A 9 3.20 -7.44 6.12
CA TRP A 9 2.78 -6.18 6.74
C TRP A 9 2.44 -5.12 5.70
N PHE A 10 3.24 -5.03 4.65
CA PHE A 10 2.99 -4.12 3.54
C PHE A 10 1.65 -4.42 2.86
N THR A 11 1.39 -5.69 2.56
CA THR A 11 0.13 -6.13 1.95
C THR A 11 -1.06 -5.76 2.82
N ILE A 12 -1.01 -6.05 4.13
CA ILE A 12 -2.10 -5.72 5.07
C ILE A 12 -2.39 -4.21 5.08
N ILE A 13 -1.33 -3.40 5.18
CA ILE A 13 -1.46 -1.93 5.22
C ILE A 13 -2.04 -1.42 3.90
N MET A 14 -1.52 -1.88 2.76
CA MET A 14 -2.00 -1.45 1.45
C MET A 14 -3.44 -1.85 1.21
N SER A 15 -3.85 -3.07 1.58
CA SER A 15 -5.24 -3.50 1.49
C SER A 15 -6.17 -2.60 2.32
N ALA A 16 -5.77 -2.26 3.55
CA ALA A 16 -6.53 -1.35 4.39
C ALA A 16 -6.65 0.06 3.75
N LEU A 17 -5.54 0.59 3.20
CA LEU A 17 -5.54 1.89 2.54
C LEU A 17 -6.42 1.91 1.28
N PHE A 18 -6.41 0.85 0.48
CA PHE A 18 -7.28 0.73 -0.69
C PHE A 18 -8.75 0.66 -0.30
N LEU A 19 -9.09 -0.08 0.77
CA LEU A 19 -10.45 -0.12 1.30
C LEU A 19 -10.91 1.28 1.73
N VAL A 20 -10.08 2.01 2.49
CA VAL A 20 -10.40 3.37 2.93
C VAL A 20 -10.56 4.31 1.72
N SER A 21 -9.65 4.25 0.74
CA SER A 21 -9.71 5.08 -0.46
C SER A 21 -10.94 4.80 -1.32
N GLY A 22 -11.35 3.53 -1.44
CA GLY A 22 -12.55 3.13 -2.18
C GLY A 22 -13.86 3.53 -1.48
N HIS A 23 -13.83 3.70 -0.15
CA HIS A 23 -14.99 4.05 0.67
C HIS A 23 -14.98 5.52 1.14
N MET A 24 -14.25 6.41 0.45
CA MET A 24 -14.20 7.83 0.79
C MET A 24 -15.58 8.51 0.84
N GLY A 25 -16.54 8.06 0.03
CA GLY A 25 -17.93 8.55 0.11
C GLY A 25 -18.59 8.29 1.47
N LEU A 26 -18.34 7.13 2.09
CA LEU A 26 -18.84 6.83 3.45
C LEU A 26 -18.14 7.71 4.49
N ILE A 27 -16.83 7.94 4.34
CA ILE A 27 -16.06 8.76 5.28
C ILE A 27 -16.57 10.20 5.27
N PHE A 28 -16.82 10.77 4.09
CA PHE A 28 -17.37 12.12 3.97
C PHE A 28 -18.82 12.21 4.46
N SER A 29 -19.60 11.12 4.38
CA SER A 29 -20.96 11.09 4.93
C SER A 29 -21.03 11.22 6.46
N LEU A 30 -19.94 10.91 7.17
CA LEU A 30 -19.85 11.09 8.63
C LEU A 30 -19.72 12.56 9.04
N PHE A 31 -19.39 13.46 8.11
CA PHE A 31 -19.22 14.89 8.34
C PHE A 31 -20.25 15.68 7.52
N PRO A 32 -21.51 15.77 7.97
CA PRO A 32 -22.54 16.48 7.24
C PRO A 32 -22.20 17.97 7.12
N VAL A 33 -22.28 18.49 5.90
CA VAL A 33 -22.06 19.92 5.61
C VAL A 33 -23.40 20.54 5.23
N ASP A 34 -23.89 21.48 6.04
CA ASP A 34 -25.17 22.15 5.81
C ASP A 34 -25.04 23.29 4.78
N GLY A 35 -25.83 23.22 3.70
CA GLY A 35 -26.00 24.32 2.72
C GLY A 35 -25.98 23.87 1.25
N MET A 36 -26.95 24.35 0.45
CA MET A 36 -27.14 23.90 -0.94
C MET A 36 -26.00 24.25 -1.92
N LEU A 37 -25.20 25.30 -1.66
CA LEU A 37 -24.13 25.74 -2.58
C LEU A 37 -22.78 25.07 -2.34
N PHE A 38 -22.49 24.63 -1.11
CA PHE A 38 -21.22 23.98 -0.75
C PHE A 38 -21.39 22.51 -0.34
N GLY A 39 -22.56 22.10 0.16
CA GLY A 39 -22.82 20.73 0.59
C GLY A 39 -22.80 19.74 -0.57
N PHE A 40 -23.41 20.05 -1.72
CA PHE A 40 -23.45 19.14 -2.86
C PHE A 40 -22.05 18.86 -3.46
N PRO A 41 -21.21 19.85 -3.82
CA PRO A 41 -19.87 19.55 -4.33
C PRO A 41 -18.98 18.85 -3.31
N ILE A 42 -19.07 19.23 -2.03
CA ILE A 42 -18.20 18.68 -0.97
C ILE A 42 -18.59 17.25 -0.59
N MET A 43 -19.89 16.92 -0.57
CA MET A 43 -20.36 15.58 -0.19
C MET A 43 -20.27 14.56 -1.33
N TYR A 44 -20.17 15.01 -2.59
CA TYR A 44 -20.18 14.12 -3.75
C TYR A 44 -18.91 14.23 -4.60
N ILE A 45 -18.57 15.42 -5.11
CA ILE A 45 -17.44 15.58 -6.04
C ILE A 45 -16.11 15.38 -5.32
N VAL A 46 -15.92 15.98 -4.15
CA VAL A 46 -14.67 15.87 -3.38
C VAL A 46 -14.36 14.40 -3.02
N PRO A 47 -15.26 13.62 -2.39
CA PRO A 47 -14.97 12.22 -2.09
C PRO A 47 -14.75 11.35 -3.32
N ILE A 48 -15.39 11.63 -4.46
CA ILE A 48 -15.11 10.91 -5.72
C ILE A 48 -13.69 11.20 -6.19
N LEU A 49 -13.29 12.48 -6.25
CA LEU A 49 -11.95 12.85 -6.69
C LEU A 49 -10.88 12.33 -5.72
N VAL A 50 -11.09 12.49 -4.41
CA VAL A 50 -10.19 11.99 -3.37
C VAL A 50 -10.06 10.47 -3.44
N GLY A 51 -11.16 9.75 -3.62
CA GLY A 51 -11.13 8.30 -3.78
C GLY A 51 -10.40 7.87 -5.06
N TRP A 52 -10.65 8.53 -6.18
CA TRP A 52 -10.05 8.20 -7.48
C TRP A 52 -8.55 8.49 -7.52
N PHE A 53 -8.13 9.69 -7.12
CA PHE A 53 -6.72 10.04 -7.00
C PHE A 53 -6.03 9.26 -5.88
N GLY A 54 -6.73 8.94 -4.79
CA GLY A 54 -6.22 8.08 -3.73
C GLY A 54 -5.86 6.70 -4.25
N VAL A 55 -6.76 6.05 -5.01
CA VAL A 55 -6.50 4.74 -5.64
C VAL A 55 -5.32 4.83 -6.61
N LEU A 56 -5.27 5.89 -7.44
CA LEU A 56 -4.17 6.11 -8.38
C LEU A 56 -2.82 6.18 -7.65
N ILE A 57 -2.72 7.04 -6.62
CA ILE A 57 -1.49 7.25 -5.85
C ILE A 57 -1.09 5.96 -5.12
N LEU A 58 -2.04 5.30 -4.47
CA LEU A 58 -1.80 4.04 -3.77
C LEU A 58 -1.30 2.96 -4.73
N THR A 59 -1.78 2.92 -5.98
CA THR A 59 -1.31 1.97 -6.99
C THR A 59 0.15 2.22 -7.39
N ILE A 60 0.54 3.48 -7.53
CA ILE A 60 1.93 3.86 -7.82
C ILE A 60 2.85 3.46 -6.65
N ILE A 61 2.42 3.75 -5.41
CA ILE A 61 3.16 3.36 -4.20
C ILE A 61 3.26 1.84 -4.10
N ALA A 62 2.16 1.13 -4.39
CA ALA A 62 2.10 -0.33 -4.36
C ALA A 62 3.17 -0.94 -5.27
N GLY A 63 3.22 -0.51 -6.52
CA GLY A 63 4.19 -1.02 -7.49
C GLY A 63 5.64 -0.70 -7.10
N LYS A 64 5.92 0.54 -6.68
CA LYS A 64 7.28 0.94 -6.33
C LYS A 64 7.80 0.24 -5.07
N MET A 65 6.97 0.13 -4.04
CA MET A 65 7.36 -0.51 -2.79
C MET A 65 7.38 -2.04 -2.91
N GLY A 66 6.45 -2.63 -3.68
CA GLY A 66 6.45 -4.05 -4.00
C GLY A 66 7.77 -4.48 -4.66
N ASN A 67 8.17 -3.79 -5.74
CA ASN A 67 9.45 -4.06 -6.39
C ASN A 67 10.65 -3.95 -5.43
N HIS A 68 10.61 -3.01 -4.49
CA HIS A 68 11.69 -2.86 -3.51
C HIS A 68 11.73 -4.01 -2.49
N ILE A 69 10.57 -4.52 -2.09
CA ILE A 69 10.47 -5.67 -1.19
C ILE A 69 10.94 -6.94 -1.89
N ASP A 70 10.52 -7.16 -3.14
CA ASP A 70 10.94 -8.30 -3.95
C ASP A 70 12.47 -8.35 -4.10
N GLN A 71 13.08 -7.20 -4.40
CA GLN A 71 14.53 -7.09 -4.52
C GLN A 71 15.26 -7.39 -3.19
N ALA A 72 14.70 -6.96 -2.06
CA ALA A 72 15.25 -7.30 -0.75
C ALA A 72 15.14 -8.80 -0.43
N ILE A 73 14.11 -9.49 -0.92
CA ILE A 73 13.97 -10.95 -0.78
C ILE A 73 15.04 -11.66 -1.62
N GLU A 74 15.26 -11.23 -2.86
CA GLU A 74 16.29 -11.79 -3.74
C GLU A 74 17.70 -11.64 -3.13
N ASP A 75 18.02 -10.47 -2.59
CA ASP A 75 19.31 -10.20 -1.95
C ASP A 75 19.53 -11.05 -0.69
N GLU A 76 18.52 -11.18 0.18
CA GLU A 76 18.57 -12.05 1.37
C GLU A 76 18.77 -13.52 0.97
N ASN A 77 18.12 -13.98 -0.10
CA ASN A 77 18.25 -15.35 -0.60
C ASN A 77 19.65 -15.62 -1.20
N ALA A 78 20.20 -14.68 -1.96
CA ALA A 78 21.53 -14.80 -2.55
C ALA A 78 22.64 -14.84 -1.48
N GLN A 79 22.50 -14.04 -0.42
CA GLN A 79 23.41 -14.07 0.73
C GLN A 79 23.33 -15.40 1.49
N ASN A 80 22.13 -15.93 1.72
CA ASN A 80 21.98 -17.23 2.39
C ASN A 80 22.55 -18.38 1.56
N GLN A 81 22.40 -18.37 0.23
CA GLN A 81 22.97 -19.40 -0.64
C GLN A 81 24.52 -19.35 -0.71
N SER A 82 25.10 -18.16 -0.74
CA SER A 82 26.56 -17.98 -0.74
C SER A 82 27.20 -18.40 0.60
N ALA A 83 26.55 -18.10 1.73
CA ALA A 83 26.99 -18.58 3.04
C ALA A 83 26.99 -20.13 3.11
N GLN A 84 25.92 -20.76 2.63
CA GLN A 84 25.77 -22.22 2.69
C GLN A 84 26.74 -22.99 1.76
N SER A 85 27.13 -22.39 0.64
CA SER A 85 28.12 -22.96 -0.29
C SER A 85 29.55 -22.82 0.23
N SER A 86 29.87 -21.72 0.92
CA SER A 86 31.16 -21.57 1.61
C SER A 86 31.34 -22.56 2.75
N GLU A 87 30.27 -22.92 3.45
CA GLU A 87 30.31 -23.87 4.58
C GLU A 87 30.47 -25.32 4.09
N LYS A 88 29.83 -25.69 2.98
CA LYS A 88 29.97 -27.01 2.34
C LYS A 88 31.31 -27.23 1.62
N GLY A 89 31.99 -26.15 1.18
CA GLY A 89 33.31 -26.24 0.54
C GLY A 89 34.48 -26.33 1.53
N ALA A 90 34.23 -26.11 2.83
CA ALA A 90 35.22 -26.12 3.89
C ALA A 90 35.19 -27.41 4.76
N SER A 91 34.27 -28.34 4.48
CA SER A 91 34.21 -29.70 5.06
C SER A 91 34.62 -30.74 4.04
#